data_AF-A0A0G4I800-F1
#
_entry.id   AF-A0A0G4I800-F1
#
_cell.length_a   1.000
_cell.length_b   1.000
_cell.length_c   1.000
_cell.angle_alpha   90.00
_cell.angle_beta   90.00
_cell.angle_gamma   90.00
#
_symmetry.space_group_name_H-M   'P 1'
#
loop_
_entity.id
_entity.type
_entity.pdbx_description
1 polymer ?
#
loop_
_entity_poly.entity_id
_entity_poly.type
_entity_poly.pdbx_seq_one_letter_code
_entity_poly.pdbx_strand_id
1 'polypeptide(L)'
;MSSPSLSPLSGLGCFDHTSEEPKYVIPKVEWMTAIQNRAEMKTWAIAFGRNAKLHLSEKAIPDKETRIAAWSAALYTGALKGKFHKMTHNLDKLEDKGFEGPELFKKTKSEYRKEQAIETQEEKEKFRALERREDEELIDASNRMDGQILSCKKAGYVPPNPRRRRSLRTS
;
A
#
# COMPACT_ATOMS: atom_id res chain seq x y z
N MET A 1 11.36 46.34 -51.57
CA MET A 1 11.93 46.49 -50.21
C MET A 1 10.87 46.06 -49.20
N SER A 2 11.33 45.50 -48.10
CA SER A 2 10.74 44.45 -47.28
C SER A 2 9.44 44.78 -46.52
N SER A 3 8.66 43.72 -46.27
CA SER A 3 7.52 43.63 -45.36
C SER A 3 7.91 43.95 -43.90
N PRO A 4 6.98 44.52 -43.11
CA PRO A 4 6.94 44.30 -41.67
C PRO A 4 5.99 43.14 -41.35
N SER A 5 6.53 42.14 -40.66
CA SER A 5 5.81 41.02 -40.04
C SER A 5 4.84 41.53 -38.98
N LEU A 6 3.55 41.27 -39.16
CA LEU A 6 2.55 41.32 -38.09
C LEU A 6 2.64 40.00 -37.31
N SER A 7 3.13 40.06 -36.08
CA SER A 7 3.00 38.97 -35.11
C SER A 7 1.80 39.24 -34.20
N PRO A 8 0.74 38.41 -34.24
CA PRO A 8 -0.22 38.33 -33.15
C PRO A 8 0.12 37.11 -32.29
N LEU A 9 0.80 37.31 -31.16
CA LEU A 9 0.77 36.34 -30.05
C LEU A 9 -0.58 36.48 -29.36
N SER A 10 -1.59 35.84 -29.94
CA SER A 10 -2.87 35.58 -29.30
C SER A 10 -3.26 34.15 -29.67
N GLY A 11 -2.76 33.22 -28.87
CA GLY A 11 -3.03 31.80 -28.96
C GLY A 11 -3.07 31.22 -27.57
N LEU A 12 -3.87 31.84 -26.70
CA LEU A 12 -4.42 31.16 -25.53
C LEU A 12 -5.28 30.04 -26.12
N GLY A 13 -4.71 28.85 -26.24
CA GLY A 13 -5.43 27.66 -26.66
C GLY A 13 -6.49 27.39 -25.61
N CYS A 14 -7.66 27.97 -25.83
CA CYS A 14 -8.90 27.53 -25.24
C CYS A 14 -9.00 26.06 -25.61
N PHE A 15 -8.70 25.19 -24.66
CA PHE A 15 -9.10 23.80 -24.75
C PHE A 15 -10.61 23.83 -24.68
N ASP A 16 -11.25 23.96 -25.84
CA ASP A 16 -12.66 23.68 -26.03
C ASP A 16 -12.84 22.18 -25.76
N HIS A 17 -12.92 21.82 -24.48
CA HIS A 17 -13.57 20.60 -24.07
C HIS A 17 -15.04 20.84 -24.38
N THR A 18 -15.44 20.53 -25.60
CA THR A 18 -16.81 20.13 -25.88
C THR A 18 -17.13 19.02 -24.89
N SER A 19 -17.71 19.39 -23.76
CA SER A 19 -18.34 18.50 -22.82
C SER A 19 -19.53 17.90 -23.57
N GLU A 20 -19.27 16.87 -24.38
CA GLU A 20 -20.32 15.94 -24.76
C GLU A 20 -21.01 15.57 -23.45
N GLU A 21 -22.32 15.86 -23.35
CA GLU A 21 -23.11 15.37 -22.24
C GLU A 21 -22.84 13.86 -22.12
N PRO A 22 -22.61 13.34 -20.89
CA PRO A 22 -22.34 11.92 -20.75
C PRO A 22 -23.51 11.15 -21.37
N LYS A 23 -23.23 10.41 -22.44
CA LYS A 23 -24.19 9.60 -23.22
C LYS A 23 -24.95 8.58 -22.35
N TYR A 24 -24.57 8.42 -21.10
CA TYR A 24 -25.10 7.44 -20.16
C TYR A 24 -25.38 8.11 -18.81
N VAL A 25 -26.60 7.89 -18.30
CA VAL A 25 -26.94 8.22 -16.92
C VAL A 25 -26.15 7.29 -16.01
N ILE A 26 -25.11 7.81 -15.36
CA ILE A 26 -24.32 7.04 -14.40
C ILE A 26 -25.26 6.61 -13.26
N PRO A 27 -25.40 5.30 -12.98
CA PRO A 27 -26.24 4.83 -11.90
C PRO A 27 -25.81 5.43 -10.57
N LYS A 28 -26.78 5.74 -9.70
CA LYS A 28 -26.50 6.21 -8.34
C LYS A 28 -25.67 5.16 -7.58
N VAL A 29 -24.40 5.47 -7.35
CA VAL A 29 -23.42 4.66 -6.59
C VAL A 29 -23.47 4.98 -5.09
N GLU A 30 -24.67 5.18 -4.54
CA GLU A 30 -24.87 5.52 -3.12
C GLU A 30 -24.40 4.39 -2.18
N TRP A 31 -24.52 3.13 -2.62
CA TRP A 31 -24.00 1.94 -1.94
C TRP A 31 -22.47 1.90 -1.82
N MET A 32 -21.77 2.83 -2.48
CA MET A 32 -20.31 2.85 -2.53
C MET A 32 -19.69 3.38 -1.25
N THR A 33 -18.86 2.54 -0.61
CA THR A 33 -18.10 2.90 0.59
C THR A 33 -16.79 3.57 0.24
N ALA A 34 -16.38 4.54 1.06
CA ALA A 34 -15.06 5.16 0.98
C ALA A 34 -13.94 4.12 1.18
N ILE A 35 -12.82 4.30 0.49
CA ILE A 35 -11.54 3.63 0.82
C ILE A 35 -10.52 4.71 1.14
N GLN A 36 -9.99 4.72 2.37
CA GLN A 36 -9.13 5.81 2.83
C GLN A 36 -7.66 5.51 2.61
N ASN A 37 -7.29 4.24 2.67
CA ASN A 37 -5.91 3.81 2.62
C ASN A 37 -5.79 2.37 2.11
N ARG A 38 -4.53 1.96 1.92
CA ARG A 38 -4.18 0.65 1.40
C ARG A 38 -4.46 -0.50 2.37
N ALA A 39 -4.38 -0.29 3.68
CA ALA A 39 -4.63 -1.36 4.67
C ALA A 39 -6.09 -1.86 4.59
N GLU A 40 -7.02 -0.97 4.25
CA GLU A 40 -8.44 -1.28 4.06
C GLU A 40 -8.74 -2.02 2.74
N MET A 41 -7.81 -2.00 1.78
CA MET A 41 -8.06 -2.46 0.40
C MET A 41 -8.58 -3.90 0.32
N LYS A 42 -8.07 -4.80 1.18
CA LYS A 42 -8.53 -6.20 1.19
C LYS A 42 -10.00 -6.30 1.56
N THR A 43 -10.39 -5.67 2.66
CA THR A 43 -11.77 -5.69 3.18
C THR A 43 -12.70 -4.94 2.23
N TRP A 44 -12.28 -3.75 1.79
CA TRP A 44 -13.03 -2.94 0.84
C TRP A 44 -13.26 -3.68 -0.49
N ALA A 45 -12.25 -4.34 -1.06
CA ALA A 45 -12.42 -5.06 -2.32
C ALA A 45 -13.38 -6.26 -2.20
N ILE A 46 -13.50 -6.87 -1.01
CA ILE A 46 -14.49 -7.92 -0.76
C ILE A 46 -15.90 -7.32 -0.73
N ALA A 47 -16.09 -6.23 0.01
CA ALA A 47 -17.38 -5.53 0.09
C ALA A 47 -17.82 -4.99 -1.27
N PHE A 48 -16.92 -4.29 -1.98
CA PHE A 48 -17.14 -3.80 -3.33
C PHE A 48 -17.55 -4.92 -4.29
N GLY A 49 -16.79 -6.02 -4.33
CA GLY A 49 -17.08 -7.13 -5.22
C GLY A 49 -18.43 -7.82 -4.92
N ARG A 50 -18.89 -7.81 -3.66
CA ARG A 50 -20.22 -8.30 -3.30
C ARG A 50 -21.32 -7.35 -3.75
N ASN A 51 -21.15 -6.05 -3.47
CA ASN A 51 -22.16 -5.04 -3.83
C ASN A 51 -22.26 -4.85 -5.34
N ALA A 52 -21.15 -4.90 -6.06
CA ALA A 52 -21.13 -4.81 -7.51
C ALA A 52 -21.85 -5.99 -8.19
N LYS A 53 -21.83 -7.19 -7.59
CA LYS A 53 -22.66 -8.32 -8.08
C LYS A 53 -24.17 -8.08 -7.95
N LEU A 54 -24.59 -7.19 -7.07
CA LEU A 54 -26.01 -6.83 -6.90
C LEU A 54 -26.35 -5.65 -7.81
N HIS A 55 -25.64 -4.55 -7.65
CA HIS A 55 -25.97 -3.26 -8.27
C HIS A 55 -25.45 -3.09 -9.71
N LEU A 56 -24.38 -3.80 -10.08
CA LEU A 56 -23.73 -3.71 -11.38
C LEU A 56 -23.81 -5.03 -12.16
N SER A 57 -24.83 -5.83 -11.85
CA SER A 57 -25.13 -7.06 -12.58
C SER A 57 -25.80 -6.76 -13.91
N GLU A 58 -25.80 -7.73 -14.82
CA GLU A 58 -26.57 -7.64 -16.07
C GLU A 58 -28.07 -7.51 -15.85
N LYS A 59 -28.60 -8.07 -14.77
CA LYS A 59 -30.01 -7.89 -14.42
C LYS A 59 -30.32 -6.47 -13.96
N ALA A 60 -29.39 -5.83 -13.25
CA ALA A 60 -29.56 -4.46 -12.76
C ALA A 60 -29.27 -3.41 -13.84
N ILE A 61 -28.26 -3.66 -14.67
CA ILE A 61 -27.85 -2.80 -15.78
C ILE A 61 -27.67 -3.70 -17.01
N PRO A 62 -28.73 -3.88 -17.83
CA PRO A 62 -28.69 -4.76 -19.00
C PRO A 62 -27.67 -4.29 -20.04
N ASP A 63 -27.62 -2.98 -20.27
CA ASP A 63 -26.69 -2.40 -21.23
C ASP A 63 -25.23 -2.60 -20.79
N LYS A 64 -24.42 -3.15 -21.69
CA LYS A 64 -23.04 -3.56 -21.39
C LYS A 64 -22.14 -2.36 -21.19
N GLU A 65 -22.23 -1.35 -22.04
CA GLU A 65 -21.37 -0.16 -21.99
C GLU A 65 -21.67 0.67 -20.75
N THR A 66 -22.94 0.92 -20.46
CA THR A 66 -23.40 1.57 -19.23
C THR A 66 -22.93 0.80 -18.00
N ARG A 67 -22.99 -0.54 -18.03
CA ARG A 67 -22.50 -1.37 -16.92
C ARG A 67 -21.00 -1.21 -16.72
N ILE A 68 -20.20 -1.23 -17.80
CA ILE A 68 -18.75 -1.00 -17.73
C ILE A 68 -18.44 0.38 -17.16
N ALA A 69 -19.07 1.43 -17.67
CA ALA A 69 -18.92 2.80 -17.16
C ALA A 69 -19.31 2.91 -15.68
N ALA A 70 -20.39 2.25 -15.26
CA ALA A 70 -20.83 2.23 -13.88
C ALA A 70 -19.82 1.54 -12.93
N TRP A 71 -19.13 0.49 -13.39
CA TRP A 71 -18.03 -0.13 -12.64
C TRP A 71 -16.87 0.86 -12.44
N SER A 72 -16.41 1.52 -13.50
CA SER A 72 -15.36 2.55 -13.39
C SER A 72 -15.79 3.69 -12.47
N ALA A 73 -16.99 4.25 -12.66
CA ALA A 73 -17.51 5.33 -11.82
C ALA A 73 -17.61 4.94 -10.34
N ALA A 74 -18.01 3.71 -10.03
CA ALA A 74 -18.07 3.23 -8.65
C ALA A 74 -16.67 3.14 -8.01
N LEU A 75 -15.65 2.68 -8.76
CA LEU A 75 -14.26 2.65 -8.29
C LEU A 75 -13.74 4.05 -7.95
N TYR A 76 -13.88 5.00 -8.88
CA TYR A 76 -13.48 6.40 -8.64
C TYR A 76 -14.25 7.00 -7.48
N THR A 77 -15.55 6.76 -7.39
CA THR A 77 -16.38 7.27 -6.29
C THR A 77 -15.87 6.77 -4.94
N GLY A 78 -15.52 5.49 -4.82
CA GLY A 78 -14.95 4.96 -3.58
C GLY A 78 -13.63 5.62 -3.21
N ALA A 79 -12.74 5.79 -4.19
CA ALA A 79 -11.44 6.44 -3.99
C ALA A 79 -11.57 7.93 -3.63
N LEU A 80 -12.44 8.67 -4.31
CA LEU A 80 -12.72 10.09 -4.07
C LEU A 80 -13.40 10.30 -2.71
N LYS A 81 -14.41 9.49 -2.36
CA LYS A 81 -15.07 9.52 -1.05
C LYS A 81 -14.07 9.34 0.09
N GLY A 82 -13.07 8.49 -0.10
CA GLY A 82 -12.01 8.27 0.89
C GLY A 82 -10.80 9.18 0.75
N LYS A 83 -10.79 10.11 -0.22
CA LYS A 83 -9.65 10.99 -0.55
C LYS A 83 -8.35 10.21 -0.80
N PHE A 84 -8.45 9.00 -1.35
CA PHE A 84 -7.30 8.13 -1.57
C PHE A 84 -6.64 8.42 -2.92
N HIS A 85 -5.86 9.50 -2.97
CA HIS A 85 -5.23 10.02 -4.20
C HIS A 85 -4.37 9.00 -4.94
N LYS A 86 -3.70 8.10 -4.22
CA LYS A 86 -2.92 7.02 -4.84
C LYS A 86 -3.82 6.09 -5.67
N MET A 87 -5.01 5.80 -5.17
CA MET A 87 -5.95 4.94 -5.89
C MET A 87 -6.52 5.63 -7.12
N THR A 88 -6.90 6.91 -7.05
CA THR A 88 -7.38 7.64 -8.23
C THR A 88 -6.31 7.67 -9.33
N HIS A 89 -5.08 8.02 -8.98
CA HIS A 89 -3.95 8.04 -9.93
C HIS A 89 -3.65 6.64 -10.52
N ASN A 90 -3.80 5.57 -9.74
CA ASN A 90 -3.63 4.21 -10.27
C ASN A 90 -4.78 3.80 -11.20
N LEU A 91 -6.01 4.26 -10.93
CA LEU A 91 -7.15 4.04 -11.82
C LEU A 91 -6.90 4.76 -13.16
N ASP A 92 -6.48 6.02 -13.13
CA ASP A 92 -6.14 6.79 -14.34
C ASP A 92 -5.12 6.02 -15.20
N LYS A 93 -4.01 5.57 -14.58
CA LYS A 93 -2.96 4.78 -15.26
C LYS A 93 -3.42 3.45 -15.84
N LEU A 94 -4.45 2.84 -15.27
CA LEU A 94 -4.99 1.58 -15.75
C LEU A 94 -6.00 1.83 -16.88
N GLU A 95 -6.80 2.89 -16.80
CA GLU A 95 -7.68 3.33 -17.88
C GLU A 95 -6.88 3.78 -19.11
N ASP A 96 -5.77 4.51 -18.93
CA ASP A 96 -4.83 4.85 -20.02
C ASP A 96 -4.26 3.62 -20.75
N LYS A 97 -4.24 2.47 -20.08
CA LYS A 97 -3.82 1.17 -20.67
C LYS A 97 -4.98 0.40 -21.29
N GLY A 98 -6.18 0.97 -21.32
CA GLY A 98 -7.40 0.37 -21.85
C GLY A 98 -8.10 -0.60 -20.90
N PHE A 99 -7.81 -0.58 -19.59
CA PHE A 99 -8.57 -1.38 -18.64
C PHE A 99 -9.81 -0.63 -18.16
N GLU A 100 -10.97 -1.28 -18.26
CA GLU A 100 -12.25 -0.70 -17.88
C GLU A 100 -13.11 -1.67 -17.06
N GLY A 101 -14.10 -1.11 -16.35
CA GLY A 101 -15.14 -1.84 -15.67
C GLY A 101 -14.65 -2.96 -14.71
N PRO A 102 -15.15 -4.21 -14.85
CA PRO A 102 -14.72 -5.32 -13.99
C PRO A 102 -13.22 -5.65 -14.10
N GLU A 103 -12.59 -5.42 -15.26
CA GLU A 103 -11.16 -5.68 -15.41
C GLU A 103 -10.30 -4.61 -14.74
N LEU A 104 -10.73 -3.35 -14.79
CA LEU A 104 -10.11 -2.27 -14.01
C LEU A 104 -10.09 -2.60 -12.52
N PHE A 105 -11.20 -3.13 -11.98
CA PHE A 105 -11.26 -3.60 -10.59
C PHE A 105 -10.28 -4.75 -10.31
N LYS A 106 -10.23 -5.77 -11.18
CA LYS A 106 -9.31 -6.91 -11.01
C LYS A 106 -7.85 -6.47 -11.02
N LYS A 107 -7.48 -5.56 -11.95
CA LYS A 107 -6.13 -5.01 -12.05
C LYS A 107 -5.76 -4.19 -10.82
N THR A 108 -6.61 -3.27 -10.41
CA THR A 108 -6.42 -2.46 -9.19
C THR A 108 -6.19 -3.37 -7.98
N LYS A 109 -7.06 -4.37 -7.77
CA LYS A 109 -6.92 -5.35 -6.68
C LYS A 109 -5.61 -6.13 -6.76
N SER A 110 -5.15 -6.49 -7.96
CA SER A 110 -3.90 -7.22 -8.13
C SER A 110 -2.67 -6.36 -7.82
N GLU A 111 -2.65 -5.09 -8.23
CA GLU A 111 -1.53 -4.18 -7.95
C GLU A 111 -1.35 -3.98 -6.45
N TYR A 112 -2.44 -3.68 -5.75
CA TYR A 112 -2.38 -3.49 -4.29
C TYR A 112 -1.95 -4.75 -3.52
N ARG A 113 -2.32 -5.95 -4.00
CA ARG A 113 -1.84 -7.21 -3.44
C ARG A 113 -0.34 -7.41 -3.65
N LYS A 114 0.19 -7.04 -4.82
CA LYS A 114 1.63 -7.11 -5.10
C LYS A 114 2.41 -6.16 -4.20
N GLU A 115 1.96 -4.93 -4.08
CA GLU A 115 2.56 -3.98 -3.14
C GLU A 115 2.55 -4.55 -1.72
N GLN A 116 1.43 -5.16 -1.28
CA GLN A 116 1.30 -5.74 0.08
C GLN A 116 2.29 -6.88 0.31
N ALA A 117 2.52 -7.72 -0.69
CA ALA A 117 3.51 -8.78 -0.59
C ALA A 117 4.93 -8.22 -0.46
N ILE A 118 5.27 -7.17 -1.21
CA ILE A 118 6.60 -6.54 -1.16
C ILE A 118 6.87 -5.93 0.22
N GLU A 119 5.95 -5.11 0.72
CA GLU A 119 6.10 -4.46 2.02
C GLU A 119 6.20 -5.47 3.17
N THR A 120 5.39 -6.52 3.14
CA THR A 120 5.45 -7.60 4.15
C THR A 120 6.81 -8.30 4.11
N GLN A 121 7.37 -8.49 2.93
CA GLN A 121 8.68 -9.12 2.76
C GLN A 121 9.81 -8.20 3.26
N GLU A 122 9.76 -6.90 2.92
CA GLU A 122 10.73 -5.91 3.40
C GLU A 122 10.70 -5.79 4.93
N GLU A 123 9.51 -5.80 5.54
CA GLU A 123 9.35 -5.78 7.00
C GLU A 123 9.95 -7.03 7.64
N LYS A 124 9.69 -8.20 7.06
CA LYS A 124 10.27 -9.47 7.51
C LYS A 124 11.79 -9.48 7.41
N GLU A 125 12.36 -8.87 6.36
CA GLU A 125 13.80 -8.73 6.21
C GLU A 125 14.41 -7.77 7.22
N LYS A 126 13.76 -6.64 7.51
CA LYS A 126 14.16 -5.72 8.58
C LYS A 126 14.15 -6.40 9.94
N PHE A 127 13.11 -7.17 10.25
CA PHE A 127 13.03 -7.92 11.50
C PHE A 127 14.17 -8.94 11.62
N ARG A 128 14.45 -9.70 10.55
CA ARG A 128 15.59 -10.64 10.51
C ARG A 128 16.93 -9.94 10.67
N ALA A 129 17.11 -8.74 10.11
CA ALA A 129 18.34 -7.99 10.27
C ALA A 129 18.55 -7.52 11.71
N LEU A 130 17.47 -7.12 12.40
CA LEU A 130 17.51 -6.77 13.82
C LEU A 130 17.87 -7.97 14.70
N GLU A 131 17.24 -9.12 14.46
CA GLU A 131 17.52 -10.37 15.19
C GLU A 131 18.99 -10.78 15.07
N ARG A 132 19.57 -10.74 13.86
CA ARG A 132 21.01 -11.03 13.68
C ARG A 132 21.91 -10.05 14.42
N ARG A 133 21.55 -8.75 14.41
CA ARG A 133 22.33 -7.73 15.12
C ARG A 133 22.31 -7.98 16.63
N GLU A 134 21.16 -8.38 17.17
CA GLU A 134 21.03 -8.75 18.59
C GLU A 134 21.90 -9.98 18.92
N ASP A 135 21.84 -11.02 18.10
CA ASP A 135 22.68 -12.22 18.26
C ASP A 135 24.19 -11.88 18.22
N GLU A 136 24.61 -11.01 17.29
CA GLU A 136 26.00 -10.55 17.18
C GLU A 136 26.44 -9.75 18.42
N GLU A 137 25.59 -8.84 18.91
CA GLU A 137 25.86 -8.07 20.13
C GLU A 137 25.96 -8.99 21.36
N LEU A 138 25.12 -10.02 21.45
CA LEU A 138 25.17 -11.02 22.52
C LEU A 138 26.44 -11.87 22.45
N ILE A 139 26.87 -12.28 21.26
CA ILE A 139 28.11 -13.03 21.05
C ILE A 139 29.33 -12.17 21.44
N ASP A 140 29.38 -10.91 21.03
CA ASP A 140 30.47 -9.99 21.41
C ASP A 140 30.52 -9.79 22.94
N ALA A 141 29.36 -9.57 23.57
CA ALA A 141 29.26 -9.44 25.03
C ALA A 141 29.76 -10.70 25.75
N SER A 142 29.37 -11.90 25.27
CA SER A 142 29.85 -13.17 25.81
C SER A 142 31.36 -13.31 25.71
N ASN A 143 31.93 -13.04 24.54
CA ASN A 143 33.37 -13.12 24.31
C ASN A 143 34.16 -12.16 25.20
N ARG A 144 33.66 -10.94 25.41
CA ARG A 144 34.26 -9.97 26.34
C ARG A 144 34.24 -10.49 27.78
N MET A 145 33.12 -11.05 28.23
CA MET A 145 33.01 -11.64 29.57
C MET A 145 33.99 -12.81 29.74
N ASP A 146 34.08 -13.72 28.76
CA ASP A 146 35.01 -14.85 28.80
C ASP A 146 36.47 -14.39 28.87
N GLY A 147 36.83 -13.35 28.11
CA GLY A 147 38.14 -12.71 28.17
C GLY A 147 38.46 -12.13 29.55
N GLN A 148 37.49 -11.44 30.18
CA GLN A 148 37.64 -10.91 31.54
C GLN A 148 37.79 -12.03 32.57
N ILE A 149 36.97 -13.08 32.49
CA ILE A 149 37.06 -14.25 33.38
C ILE A 149 38.44 -14.90 33.27
N LEU A 150 38.94 -15.07 32.05
CA LEU A 150 40.27 -15.64 31.81
C LEU A 150 41.38 -14.76 32.39
N SER A 151 41.26 -13.43 32.26
CA SER A 151 42.19 -12.47 32.87
C SER A 151 42.22 -12.59 34.39
N CYS A 152 41.06 -12.61 35.05
CA CYS A 152 40.96 -12.79 36.50
C CYS A 152 41.61 -14.10 36.96
N LYS A 153 41.35 -15.22 36.27
CA LYS A 153 41.98 -16.51 36.59
C LYS A 153 43.50 -16.45 36.51
N LYS A 154 44.05 -15.78 35.48
CA LYS A 154 45.51 -15.59 35.34
C LYS A 154 46.10 -14.73 36.47
N ALA A 155 45.34 -13.77 37.00
CA ALA A 155 45.74 -12.95 38.14
C ALA A 155 45.63 -13.67 39.51
N GLY A 156 45.32 -14.97 39.52
CA GLY A 156 45.22 -15.77 40.75
C GLY A 156 43.83 -15.75 41.41
N TYR A 157 42.82 -15.17 40.77
CA TYR A 157 41.45 -15.27 41.25
C TYR A 157 40.92 -16.69 41.10
N VAL A 158 40.55 -17.31 42.23
CA VAL A 158 39.85 -18.60 42.26
C VAL A 158 38.37 -18.32 42.52
N PRO A 159 37.46 -18.61 41.57
CA PRO A 159 36.05 -18.35 41.77
C PRO A 159 35.53 -19.15 42.98
N PRO A 160 34.74 -18.52 43.87
CA PRO A 160 34.21 -19.19 45.04
C PRO A 160 33.30 -20.35 44.61
N ASN A 161 33.47 -21.51 45.25
CA ASN A 161 32.72 -22.71 44.91
C ASN A 161 31.20 -22.44 45.08
N PRO A 162 30.38 -22.56 44.01
CA PRO A 162 28.97 -22.18 44.04
C PRO A 162 28.15 -22.98 45.06
N ARG A 163 28.62 -24.17 45.45
CA ARG A 163 27.98 -25.00 46.50
C ARG A 163 28.13 -24.45 47.93
N ARG A 164 29.07 -23.53 48.19
CA ARG A 164 29.32 -22.98 49.54
C ARG A 164 28.59 -21.67 49.86
N ARG A 165 27.81 -21.10 48.93
CA ARG A 165 27.12 -19.81 49.14
C ARG A 165 25.78 -19.89 49.92
N ARG A 166 25.32 -21.07 50.34
CA ARG A 166 24.12 -21.21 51.20
C ARG A 166 24.35 -20.98 52.69
N SER A 167 25.58 -20.72 53.13
CA SER A 167 25.93 -20.71 54.57
C SER A 167 26.41 -19.35 55.12
N LEU A 168 26.16 -18.23 54.43
CA LEU A 168 26.50 -16.88 54.93
C LEU A 168 25.30 -15.90 54.82
N ARG A 169 24.13 -16.36 55.26
CA ARG A 169 22.97 -15.51 55.58
C ARG A 169 22.34 -16.00 56.89
N THR A 170 23.09 -15.92 57.97
CA THR A 170 22.58 -15.88 59.34
C THR A 170 23.60 -15.14 60.18
N SER A 171 23.08 -14.32 61.10
CA SER A 171 23.75 -13.41 62.02
C SER A 171 23.95 -11.99 61.48
#